data_AF-A0A9D2PWQ0-F1
#
_entry.id   AF-A0A9D2PWQ0-F1
#
_cell.length_a   1.000
_cell.length_b   1.000
_cell.length_c   1.000
_cell.angle_alpha   90.00
_cell.angle_beta   90.00
_cell.angle_gamma   90.00
#
_symmetry.space_group_name_H-M   'P 1'
#
loop_
_entity.id
_entity.type
_entity.pdbx_description
1 polymer ?
#
loop_
_entity_poly.entity_id
_entity_poly.type
_entity_poly.pdbx_seq_one_letter_code
_entity_poly.pdbx_strand_id
1 'polypeptide(L)'
;MAEPEPYDAAEGDAEENIGSRGVEQGRIGDCWFLAALMGIAERDPDYIREHLWKNGDGSWTVRMYKDGEPVEIIVDSEFSADAANHRVPVRDENGEVMLDDDGVPIMESVSGGWPAIYEKAAVEYRSRYGDPDYEHIETGWGDEGYEMLTPNGSEKTGEASFEEIQERLDRGPVSVASEHPEDAKLYPWWEGTIDDSTVVPRHEYNVAGFVPAGEEAPDGSVSTEDRIHLENPWGPDGGTYDGVERSGDLYLTETQYKDSFRNVSSVEMEG
;
A
#
# COMPACT_ATOMS: atom_id res chain seq x y z
N MET A 1 15.05 -7.94 -31.47
CA MET A 1 14.49 -7.35 -30.24
C MET A 1 13.99 -8.54 -29.47
N ALA A 2 14.50 -8.79 -28.26
CA ALA A 2 13.99 -9.87 -27.42
C ALA A 2 12.52 -9.55 -27.10
N GLU A 3 11.67 -10.57 -27.05
CA GLU A 3 10.29 -10.37 -26.62
C GLU A 3 10.30 -10.00 -25.12
N PRO A 4 9.37 -9.14 -24.66
CA PRO A 4 9.20 -8.93 -23.23
C PRO A 4 8.84 -10.27 -22.60
N GLU A 5 9.75 -10.81 -21.81
CA GLU A 5 9.50 -12.04 -21.06
C GLU A 5 8.57 -11.67 -19.89
N PRO A 6 7.50 -12.45 -19.63
CA PRO A 6 6.85 -12.48 -18.33
C PRO A 6 7.91 -12.58 -17.25
N TYR A 7 7.60 -12.11 -16.04
CA TYR A 7 8.50 -12.33 -14.92
C TYR A 7 8.77 -13.84 -14.77
N ASP A 8 9.89 -14.32 -15.31
CA ASP A 8 10.32 -15.72 -15.31
C ASP A 8 11.60 -15.79 -14.48
N ALA A 9 11.41 -16.45 -13.35
CA ALA A 9 12.26 -16.42 -12.17
C ALA A 9 13.58 -17.14 -12.43
N ALA A 10 14.60 -16.37 -12.80
CA ALA A 10 15.99 -16.77 -12.66
C ALA A 10 16.87 -15.53 -12.52
N GLU A 11 16.62 -14.72 -11.48
CA GLU A 11 17.60 -13.88 -10.76
C GLU A 11 16.91 -13.06 -9.64
N GLY A 12 16.28 -13.74 -8.66
CA GLY A 12 16.40 -13.51 -7.20
C GLY A 12 16.01 -12.18 -6.52
N ASP A 13 15.85 -11.07 -7.24
CA ASP A 13 15.86 -9.74 -6.61
C ASP A 13 14.47 -9.10 -6.40
N ALA A 14 13.40 -9.66 -6.99
CA ALA A 14 12.01 -9.22 -6.75
C ALA A 14 11.11 -10.34 -6.18
N GLU A 15 11.70 -11.51 -5.91
CA GLU A 15 11.00 -12.80 -6.04
C GLU A 15 10.27 -13.25 -4.78
N GLU A 16 10.65 -12.79 -3.59
CA GLU A 16 10.30 -13.53 -2.36
C GLU A 16 9.52 -12.78 -1.27
N ASN A 17 9.08 -11.53 -1.48
CA ASN A 17 8.24 -10.79 -0.51
C ASN A 17 7.30 -9.76 -1.15
N ILE A 18 6.44 -10.22 -2.07
CA ILE A 18 5.28 -9.42 -2.46
C ILE A 18 4.21 -9.64 -1.40
N GLY A 19 3.88 -8.58 -0.67
CA GLY A 19 2.93 -8.53 0.43
C GLY A 19 2.97 -7.15 1.08
N SER A 20 1.96 -6.84 1.91
CA SER A 20 1.80 -5.48 2.50
C SER A 20 3.05 -5.02 3.27
N ARG A 21 3.69 -5.95 3.98
CA ARG A 21 4.86 -5.70 4.84
C ARG A 21 6.13 -5.34 4.08
N GLY A 22 6.14 -5.46 2.75
CA GLY A 22 7.24 -4.99 1.89
C GLY A 22 7.27 -3.47 1.74
N VAL A 23 6.17 -2.78 2.08
CA VAL A 23 6.00 -1.34 1.84
C VAL A 23 6.48 -0.53 3.05
N GLU A 24 7.30 0.50 2.78
CA GLU A 24 7.70 1.54 3.73
C GLU A 24 7.70 2.89 3.02
N GLN A 25 6.68 3.70 3.27
CA GLN A 25 6.55 4.99 2.62
C GLN A 25 7.68 5.95 3.01
N GLY A 26 8.17 6.68 2.01
CA GLY A 26 9.14 7.76 2.20
C GLY A 26 8.49 9.08 2.63
N ARG A 27 9.01 10.19 2.09
CA ARG A 27 8.55 11.56 2.43
C ARG A 27 7.52 12.14 1.45
N ILE A 28 7.07 11.33 0.49
CA ILE A 28 6.10 11.70 -0.54
C ILE A 28 4.71 11.35 0.00
N GLY A 29 3.67 12.12 -0.33
CA GLY A 29 2.29 11.90 0.14
C GLY A 29 1.51 10.76 -0.55
N ASP A 30 2.18 9.83 -1.21
CA ASP A 30 1.59 8.74 -2.00
C ASP A 30 0.96 7.60 -1.17
N CYS A 31 0.50 7.88 0.05
CA CYS A 31 -0.04 6.86 0.96
C CYS A 31 -1.28 6.18 0.38
N TRP A 32 -2.08 6.93 -0.36
CA TRP A 32 -3.26 6.42 -1.07
C TRP A 32 -2.91 5.33 -2.09
N PHE A 33 -1.81 5.53 -2.84
CA PHE A 33 -1.35 4.59 -3.84
C PHE A 33 -0.73 3.36 -3.18
N LEU A 34 0.12 3.58 -2.16
CA LEU A 34 0.77 2.50 -1.44
C LEU A 34 -0.21 1.64 -0.64
N ALA A 35 -1.21 2.23 0.02
CA ALA A 35 -2.25 1.47 0.73
C ALA A 35 -3.05 0.58 -0.23
N ALA A 36 -3.41 1.09 -1.41
CA ALA A 36 -4.07 0.30 -2.44
C ALA A 36 -3.16 -0.84 -2.94
N LEU A 37 -1.88 -0.55 -3.19
CA LEU A 37 -0.88 -1.51 -3.62
C LEU A 37 -0.64 -2.61 -2.57
N MET A 38 -0.60 -2.26 -1.28
CA MET A 38 -0.50 -3.22 -0.16
C MET A 38 -1.67 -4.20 -0.17
N GLY A 39 -2.90 -3.71 -0.30
CA GLY A 39 -4.09 -4.56 -0.31
C GLY A 39 -4.11 -5.53 -1.50
N ILE A 40 -3.69 -5.08 -2.68
CA ILE A 40 -3.56 -5.95 -3.86
C ILE A 40 -2.47 -6.99 -3.63
N ALA A 41 -1.29 -6.56 -3.17
CA ALA A 41 -0.15 -7.44 -2.94
C ALA A 41 -0.43 -8.50 -1.87
N GLU A 42 -1.18 -8.17 -0.82
CA GLU A 42 -1.55 -9.11 0.24
C GLU A 42 -2.62 -10.10 -0.23
N ARG A 43 -3.58 -9.64 -1.04
CA ARG A 43 -4.64 -10.50 -1.56
C ARG A 43 -4.14 -11.46 -2.64
N ASP A 44 -3.41 -10.92 -3.61
CA ASP A 44 -2.91 -11.66 -4.77
C ASP A 44 -1.47 -11.21 -5.11
N PRO A 45 -0.46 -11.79 -4.45
CA PRO A 45 0.93 -11.53 -4.77
C PRO A 45 1.30 -11.86 -6.23
N ASP A 46 0.63 -12.85 -6.84
CA ASP A 46 0.89 -13.26 -8.23
C ASP A 46 0.41 -12.19 -9.22
N TYR A 47 -0.67 -11.48 -8.92
CA TYR A 47 -1.09 -10.31 -9.70
C TYR A 47 0.05 -9.30 -9.87
N ILE A 48 0.76 -8.96 -8.79
CA ILE A 48 1.89 -8.02 -8.86
C ILE A 48 3.01 -8.58 -9.76
N ARG A 49 3.31 -9.88 -9.67
CA ARG A 49 4.34 -10.56 -10.50
C ARG A 49 3.98 -10.54 -11.97
N GLU A 50 2.72 -10.82 -12.29
CA GLU A 50 2.22 -10.84 -13.65
C GLU A 50 2.15 -9.46 -14.30
N HIS A 51 2.25 -8.39 -13.51
CA HIS A 51 2.16 -7.00 -13.97
C HIS A 51 3.48 -6.23 -13.91
N LEU A 52 4.59 -6.89 -13.53
CA LEU A 52 5.91 -6.29 -13.39
C LEU A 52 6.97 -7.10 -14.16
N TRP A 53 7.62 -6.48 -15.13
CA TRP A 53 8.62 -7.14 -15.98
C TRP A 53 9.97 -6.42 -15.97
N LYS A 54 11.06 -7.19 -15.94
CA LYS A 54 12.41 -6.69 -16.14
C LYS A 54 12.76 -6.76 -17.63
N ASN A 55 13.13 -5.64 -18.22
CA ASN A 55 13.51 -5.57 -19.63
C ASN A 55 15.00 -5.94 -19.81
N GLY A 56 15.36 -6.40 -21.01
CA GLY A 56 16.75 -6.81 -21.32
C GLY A 56 17.80 -5.70 -21.27
N ASP A 57 17.39 -4.44 -21.20
CA ASP A 57 18.28 -3.28 -20.98
C ASP A 57 18.40 -2.87 -19.50
N GLY A 58 17.76 -3.61 -18.60
CA GLY A 58 17.75 -3.38 -17.16
C GLY A 58 16.59 -2.50 -16.67
N SER A 59 15.85 -1.83 -17.56
CA SER A 59 14.65 -1.07 -17.18
C SER A 59 13.51 -2.01 -16.73
N TRP A 60 12.48 -1.44 -16.11
CA TRP A 60 11.28 -2.17 -15.70
C TRP A 60 10.07 -1.71 -16.50
N THR A 61 9.17 -2.64 -16.80
CA THR A 61 7.84 -2.36 -17.36
C THR A 61 6.81 -2.73 -16.30
N VAL A 62 5.90 -1.81 -16.00
CA VAL A 62 4.76 -2.04 -15.10
C VAL A 62 3.47 -1.91 -15.90
N ARG A 63 2.59 -2.90 -15.84
CA ARG A 63 1.24 -2.76 -16.39
C ARG A 63 0.36 -2.06 -15.37
N MET A 64 -0.16 -0.93 -15.78
CA MET A 64 -1.13 -0.12 -15.06
C MET A 64 -2.40 0.01 -15.91
N TYR A 65 -3.40 0.70 -15.42
CA TYR A 65 -4.68 0.83 -16.10
C TYR A 65 -5.11 2.28 -16.21
N LYS A 66 -5.69 2.63 -17.35
CA LYS A 66 -6.32 3.92 -17.62
C LYS A 66 -7.73 3.68 -18.15
N ASP A 67 -8.73 4.13 -17.41
CA ASP A 67 -10.15 3.93 -17.77
C ASP A 67 -10.48 2.44 -18.00
N GLY A 68 -9.85 1.55 -17.22
CA GLY A 68 -9.96 0.08 -17.34
C GLY A 68 -9.11 -0.56 -18.44
N GLU A 69 -8.46 0.23 -19.30
CA GLU A 69 -7.61 -0.26 -20.39
C GLU A 69 -6.15 -0.38 -19.94
N PRO A 70 -5.45 -1.48 -20.24
CA PRO A 70 -4.07 -1.67 -19.81
C PRO A 70 -3.11 -0.73 -20.53
N VAL A 71 -2.18 -0.14 -19.79
CA VAL A 71 -1.08 0.68 -20.29
C VAL A 71 0.25 0.19 -19.71
N GLU A 72 1.29 0.20 -20.52
CA GLU A 72 2.64 -0.21 -20.11
C GLU A 72 3.48 1.03 -19.76
N ILE A 73 3.93 1.09 -18.52
CA ILE A 73 4.80 2.16 -18.02
C ILE A 73 6.21 1.62 -17.87
N ILE A 74 7.14 2.16 -18.67
CA ILE A 74 8.55 1.81 -18.61
C ILE A 74 9.28 2.81 -17.72
N VAL A 75 10.03 2.32 -16.75
CA VAL A 75 10.86 3.09 -15.81
C VAL A 75 12.29 2.55 -15.79
N ASP A 76 13.28 3.43 -15.62
CA ASP A 76 14.67 2.99 -15.50
C ASP A 76 14.96 2.33 -14.13
N SER A 77 16.05 1.58 -14.03
CA SER A 77 16.47 0.87 -12.82
C SER A 77 17.21 1.72 -11.79
N GLU A 78 17.46 3.00 -12.06
CA GLU A 78 18.20 3.87 -11.15
C GLU A 78 17.26 4.41 -10.07
N PHE A 79 17.64 4.15 -8.82
CA PHE A 79 17.04 4.77 -7.65
C PHE A 79 18.03 5.77 -7.07
N SER A 80 17.55 6.97 -6.74
CA SER A 80 18.35 7.92 -5.97
C SER A 80 18.67 7.31 -4.61
N ALA A 81 19.81 7.65 -4.02
CA ALA A 81 20.10 7.30 -2.62
C ALA A 81 19.08 7.92 -1.64
N ASP A 82 18.34 8.92 -2.09
CA ASP A 82 17.24 9.57 -1.34
C ASP A 82 15.85 8.99 -1.69
N ALA A 83 15.76 7.96 -2.54
CA ALA A 83 14.50 7.27 -2.80
C ALA A 83 13.96 6.65 -1.49
N ALA A 84 12.64 6.46 -1.41
CA ALA A 84 12.06 5.75 -0.28
C ALA A 84 12.74 4.38 -0.14
N ASN A 85 13.05 4.02 1.10
CA ASN A 85 13.49 2.66 1.38
C ASN A 85 12.25 1.79 1.51
N HIS A 86 12.33 0.55 1.06
CA HIS A 86 11.30 -0.46 1.27
C HIS A 86 11.91 -1.75 1.80
N ARG A 87 11.07 -2.62 2.35
CA ARG A 87 11.53 -3.88 2.96
C ARG A 87 11.72 -4.96 1.92
N VAL A 88 12.91 -5.54 1.93
CA VAL A 88 13.26 -6.74 1.15
C VAL A 88 13.76 -7.82 2.11
N PRO A 89 13.65 -9.12 1.78
CA PRO A 89 14.22 -10.15 2.62
C PRO A 89 15.74 -10.05 2.64
N VAL A 90 16.34 -10.27 3.80
CA VAL A 90 17.76 -10.52 3.92
C VAL A 90 18.04 -11.93 3.40
N ARG A 91 19.08 -12.06 2.57
CA ARG A 91 19.48 -13.33 1.96
C ARG A 91 20.84 -13.80 2.47
N ASP A 92 21.04 -15.12 2.45
CA ASP A 92 22.32 -15.74 2.78
C ASP A 92 23.31 -15.70 1.59
N GLU A 93 24.49 -16.29 1.77
CA GLU A 93 25.53 -16.33 0.72
C GLU A 93 25.15 -17.14 -0.53
N ASN A 94 24.09 -17.96 -0.45
CA ASN A 94 23.55 -18.77 -1.54
C ASN A 94 22.35 -18.11 -2.21
N GLY A 95 21.91 -16.95 -1.71
CA GLY A 95 20.74 -16.23 -2.19
C GLY A 95 19.42 -16.76 -1.60
N GLU A 96 19.44 -17.61 -0.57
CA GLU A 96 18.22 -18.09 0.10
C GLU A 96 17.75 -17.06 1.12
N VAL A 97 16.43 -16.85 1.25
CA VAL A 97 15.86 -15.95 2.27
C VAL A 97 16.16 -16.47 3.66
N MET A 98 16.71 -15.59 4.50
CA MET A 98 16.91 -15.88 5.90
C MET A 98 15.58 -15.72 6.65
N LEU A 99 15.24 -16.73 7.45
CA LEU A 99 14.08 -16.74 8.31
C LEU A 99 14.50 -16.53 9.77
N ASP A 100 13.63 -15.92 10.57
CA ASP A 100 13.77 -15.86 12.02
C ASP A 100 13.40 -17.20 12.70
N ASP A 101 13.45 -17.23 14.03
CA ASP A 101 13.15 -18.43 14.83
C ASP A 101 11.69 -18.93 14.66
N ASP A 102 10.78 -18.06 14.18
CA ASP A 102 9.36 -18.36 13.94
C ASP A 102 9.08 -18.70 12.47
N GLY A 103 10.11 -18.72 11.61
CA GLY A 103 9.99 -19.04 10.19
C GLY A 103 9.52 -17.87 9.32
N VAL A 104 9.59 -16.65 9.83
CA VAL A 104 9.23 -15.42 9.11
C VAL A 104 10.46 -14.83 8.43
N PRO A 105 10.37 -14.34 7.17
CA PRO A 105 11.48 -13.66 6.52
C PRO A 105 12.06 -12.51 7.35
N ILE A 106 13.37 -12.54 7.58
CA ILE A 106 14.12 -11.40 8.12
C ILE A 106 14.15 -10.33 7.05
N MET A 107 13.74 -9.11 7.38
CA MET A 107 13.64 -8.00 6.42
C MET A 107 14.72 -6.95 6.67
N GLU A 108 15.18 -6.29 5.61
CA GLU A 108 15.99 -5.08 5.65
C GLU A 108 15.39 -3.98 4.77
N SER A 109 15.58 -2.72 5.18
CA SER A 109 15.15 -1.56 4.40
C SER A 109 16.24 -1.14 3.40
N VAL A 110 15.92 -1.16 2.11
CA VAL A 110 16.84 -0.79 1.02
C VAL A 110 16.19 0.23 0.08
N SER A 111 17.00 1.04 -0.59
CA SER A 111 16.51 1.91 -1.66
C SER A 111 16.12 1.07 -2.89
N GLY A 112 14.84 1.08 -3.27
CA GLY A 112 14.33 0.30 -4.39
C GLY A 112 13.40 -0.84 -3.96
N GLY A 113 13.37 -1.91 -4.75
CA GLY A 113 12.42 -3.02 -4.58
C GLY A 113 11.11 -2.81 -5.36
N TRP A 114 10.23 -3.81 -5.30
CA TRP A 114 8.99 -3.80 -6.08
C TRP A 114 8.08 -2.60 -5.79
N PRO A 115 7.90 -2.11 -4.53
CA PRO A 115 7.03 -0.96 -4.29
C PRO A 115 7.59 0.32 -4.93
N ALA A 116 8.91 0.54 -4.84
CA ALA A 116 9.55 1.72 -5.45
C ALA A 116 9.48 1.70 -6.99
N ILE A 117 9.48 0.51 -7.61
CA ILE A 117 9.25 0.40 -9.06
C ILE A 117 7.82 0.85 -9.40
N TYR A 118 6.83 0.43 -8.62
CA TYR A 118 5.43 0.84 -8.78
C TYR A 118 5.22 2.34 -8.49
N GLU A 119 5.84 2.91 -7.46
CA GLU A 119 5.81 4.36 -7.20
C GLU A 119 6.38 5.15 -8.38
N LYS A 120 7.53 4.73 -8.91
CA LYS A 120 8.15 5.35 -10.08
C LYS A 120 7.25 5.25 -11.31
N ALA A 121 6.60 4.10 -11.50
CA ALA A 121 5.62 3.92 -12.56
C ALA A 121 4.38 4.81 -12.36
N ALA A 122 3.92 5.02 -11.11
CA ALA A 122 2.83 5.93 -10.81
C ALA A 122 3.18 7.39 -11.13
N VAL A 123 4.41 7.83 -10.86
CA VAL A 123 4.91 9.17 -11.26
C VAL A 123 4.88 9.34 -12.78
N GLU A 124 5.41 8.36 -13.52
CA GLU A 124 5.40 8.37 -14.99
C GLU A 124 3.97 8.30 -15.55
N TYR A 125 3.10 7.49 -14.94
CA TYR A 125 1.70 7.37 -15.29
C TYR A 125 0.98 8.73 -15.16
N ARG A 126 1.09 9.38 -13.98
CA ARG A 126 0.46 10.69 -13.77
C ARG A 126 1.03 11.77 -14.68
N SER A 127 2.33 11.72 -14.99
CA SER A 127 2.95 12.63 -15.95
C SER A 127 2.39 12.50 -17.37
N ARG A 128 1.94 11.30 -17.77
CA ARG A 128 1.39 11.01 -19.10
C ARG A 128 -0.11 11.19 -19.18
N TYR A 129 -0.83 10.83 -18.12
CA TYR A 129 -2.27 10.62 -18.16
C TYR A 129 -3.06 11.43 -17.14
N GLY A 130 -2.38 12.04 -16.16
CA GLY A 130 -2.98 12.86 -15.12
C GLY A 130 -3.27 14.29 -15.56
N ASP A 131 -3.80 15.07 -14.62
CA ASP A 131 -4.09 16.48 -14.82
C ASP A 131 -2.81 17.31 -14.62
N PRO A 132 -2.46 18.21 -15.55
CA PRO A 132 -1.21 18.98 -15.55
C PRO A 132 -1.01 19.90 -14.33
N ASP A 133 -2.06 20.18 -13.54
CA ASP A 133 -2.01 21.04 -12.36
C ASP A 133 -2.01 20.26 -11.02
N TYR A 134 -2.13 18.93 -11.06
CA TYR A 134 -1.99 18.10 -9.87
C TYR A 134 -0.49 17.84 -9.68
N GLU A 135 0.13 18.61 -8.79
CA GLU A 135 1.46 18.33 -8.24
C GLU A 135 1.60 16.83 -7.96
N HIS A 136 2.82 16.30 -8.12
CA HIS A 136 3.24 14.89 -8.15
C HIS A 136 2.43 13.91 -7.27
N ILE A 137 2.61 12.58 -7.40
CA ILE A 137 1.81 11.53 -6.71
C ILE A 137 1.53 11.72 -5.20
N GLU A 138 2.17 12.70 -4.56
CA GLU A 138 1.80 13.36 -3.33
C GLU A 138 0.31 13.36 -3.01
N THR A 139 -0.66 13.74 -3.86
CA THR A 139 -2.10 13.74 -3.44
C THR A 139 -3.00 12.79 -4.24
N GLY A 140 -3.88 12.07 -3.55
CA GLY A 140 -4.86 11.17 -4.18
C GLY A 140 -5.68 10.38 -3.16
N TRP A 141 -6.52 9.47 -3.65
CA TRP A 141 -7.42 8.63 -2.86
C TRP A 141 -7.22 7.15 -3.17
N GLY A 142 -7.54 6.25 -2.23
CA GLY A 142 -7.39 4.82 -2.43
C GLY A 142 -8.08 4.28 -3.70
N ASP A 143 -9.26 4.84 -4.05
CA ASP A 143 -10.00 4.47 -5.26
C ASP A 143 -9.21 4.80 -6.54
N GLU A 144 -8.57 5.97 -6.60
CA GLU A 144 -7.66 6.32 -7.70
C GLU A 144 -6.46 5.35 -7.76
N GLY A 145 -5.97 4.87 -6.61
CA GLY A 145 -4.90 3.87 -6.53
C GLY A 145 -5.34 2.55 -7.16
N TYR A 146 -6.53 2.08 -6.80
CA TYR A 146 -7.10 0.87 -7.37
C TYR A 146 -7.39 0.99 -8.87
N GLU A 147 -7.87 2.14 -9.37
CA GLU A 147 -8.07 2.38 -10.80
C GLU A 147 -6.76 2.37 -11.60
N MET A 148 -5.67 2.82 -10.98
CA MET A 148 -4.35 2.78 -11.60
C MET A 148 -3.77 1.36 -11.65
N LEU A 149 -4.09 0.53 -10.66
CA LEU A 149 -3.48 -0.79 -10.47
C LEU A 149 -4.33 -1.94 -11.03
N THR A 150 -5.63 -1.71 -11.30
CA THR A 150 -6.56 -2.75 -11.73
C THR A 150 -7.42 -2.32 -12.92
N PRO A 151 -7.91 -3.25 -13.76
CA PRO A 151 -8.86 -2.92 -14.82
C PRO A 151 -10.27 -2.66 -14.30
N ASN A 152 -10.53 -2.99 -13.03
CA ASN A 152 -11.87 -2.98 -12.45
C ASN A 152 -12.25 -1.58 -11.98
N GLY A 153 -13.54 -1.28 -12.06
CA GLY A 153 -14.06 -0.06 -11.45
C GLY A 153 -13.88 -0.12 -9.93
N SER A 154 -13.31 0.94 -9.37
CA SER A 154 -13.20 1.11 -7.92
C SER A 154 -14.40 1.91 -7.38
N GLU A 155 -14.61 1.82 -6.08
CA GLU A 155 -15.60 2.60 -5.35
C GLU A 155 -14.93 3.39 -4.24
N LYS A 156 -15.28 4.68 -4.09
CA LYS A 156 -15.06 5.43 -2.85
C LYS A 156 -16.40 5.80 -2.23
N THR A 157 -16.55 5.45 -0.97
CA THR A 157 -17.70 5.83 -0.15
C THR A 157 -17.24 6.63 1.06
N GLY A 158 -18.20 7.23 1.77
CA GLY A 158 -17.93 7.86 3.07
C GLY A 158 -17.68 6.82 4.17
N GLU A 159 -17.89 7.23 5.41
CA GLU A 159 -17.81 6.36 6.59
C GLU A 159 -18.70 5.11 6.42
N ALA A 160 -18.15 3.96 6.80
CA ALA A 160 -18.83 2.67 6.70
C ALA A 160 -18.77 1.92 8.04
N SER A 161 -19.71 1.02 8.27
CA SER A 161 -19.70 0.06 9.37
C SER A 161 -18.72 -1.09 9.15
N PHE A 162 -18.41 -1.84 10.21
CA PHE A 162 -17.59 -3.05 10.11
C PHE A 162 -18.21 -4.11 9.20
N GLU A 163 -19.53 -4.27 9.24
CA GLU A 163 -20.25 -5.21 8.35
C GLU A 163 -20.02 -4.83 6.88
N GLU A 164 -20.19 -3.56 6.53
CA GLU A 164 -20.00 -3.07 5.15
C GLU A 164 -18.53 -3.12 4.69
N ILE A 165 -17.56 -3.01 5.60
CA ILE A 165 -16.13 -3.16 5.26
C ILE A 165 -15.80 -4.64 5.03
N GLN A 166 -16.29 -5.54 5.88
CA GLN A 166 -16.11 -6.99 5.71
C GLN A 166 -16.70 -7.47 4.38
N GLU A 167 -17.92 -7.05 4.03
CA GLU A 167 -18.55 -7.38 2.75
C GLU A 167 -17.76 -6.90 1.52
N ARG A 168 -16.98 -5.83 1.66
CA ARG A 168 -16.08 -5.34 0.60
C ARG A 168 -14.79 -6.17 0.55
N LEU A 169 -14.18 -6.45 1.71
CA LEU A 169 -12.96 -7.27 1.80
C LEU A 169 -13.13 -8.68 1.22
N ASP A 170 -14.32 -9.26 1.40
CA ASP A 170 -14.65 -10.56 0.81
C ASP A 170 -14.54 -10.52 -0.73
N ARG A 171 -14.81 -9.37 -1.35
CA ARG A 171 -14.82 -9.19 -2.81
C ARG A 171 -13.52 -8.62 -3.38
N GLY A 172 -12.66 -8.03 -2.55
CA GLY A 172 -11.40 -7.44 -3.01
C GLY A 172 -10.74 -6.57 -1.93
N PRO A 173 -9.59 -5.95 -2.23
CA PRO A 173 -8.89 -5.12 -1.26
C PRO A 173 -9.66 -3.86 -0.90
N VAL A 174 -9.46 -3.39 0.33
CA VAL A 174 -10.10 -2.20 0.89
C VAL A 174 -9.04 -1.32 1.55
N SER A 175 -9.15 -0.01 1.34
CA SER A 175 -8.36 1.01 2.04
C SER A 175 -9.29 2.02 2.72
N VAL A 176 -8.80 2.66 3.76
CA VAL A 176 -9.56 3.66 4.53
C VAL A 176 -8.73 4.92 4.75
N ALA A 177 -9.39 6.08 4.65
CA ALA A 177 -8.76 7.37 4.86
C ALA A 177 -9.19 8.00 6.19
N SER A 178 -8.20 8.39 6.98
CA SER A 178 -8.37 9.13 8.23
C SER A 178 -8.70 10.61 7.98
N GLU A 179 -9.32 11.28 8.97
CA GLU A 179 -9.91 12.63 8.92
C GLU A 179 -9.57 13.47 7.68
N HIS A 180 -10.50 13.42 6.74
CA HIS A 180 -10.56 14.29 5.59
C HIS A 180 -11.93 14.96 5.62
N PRO A 181 -12.06 16.30 5.65
CA PRO A 181 -13.34 16.93 5.35
C PRO A 181 -13.81 16.46 3.98
N GLU A 182 -15.10 16.17 3.78
CA GLU A 182 -15.66 15.68 2.49
C GLU A 182 -15.20 16.51 1.26
N ASP A 183 -14.78 17.76 1.48
CA ASP A 183 -14.52 18.76 0.45
C ASP A 183 -13.05 19.26 0.34
N ALA A 184 -12.09 18.74 1.11
CA ALA A 184 -10.78 19.40 1.26
C ALA A 184 -9.57 18.49 0.94
N LYS A 185 -9.03 18.56 -0.28
CA LYS A 185 -7.84 17.84 -0.79
C LYS A 185 -6.74 17.62 0.28
N LEU A 186 -6.01 16.50 0.19
CA LEU A 186 -4.92 16.10 1.10
C LEU A 186 -3.76 17.10 1.25
N TYR A 187 -3.81 18.25 0.59
CA TYR A 187 -2.88 19.33 0.86
C TYR A 187 -3.57 20.52 1.53
N PRO A 188 -3.04 21.03 2.65
CA PRO A 188 -1.86 20.52 3.36
C PRO A 188 -2.17 19.39 4.35
N TRP A 189 -1.42 18.28 4.31
CA TRP A 189 -1.51 17.09 5.20
C TRP A 189 -1.45 17.41 6.71
N TRP A 190 -1.01 18.62 7.07
CA TRP A 190 -0.84 19.08 8.46
C TRP A 190 -2.04 19.82 9.07
N GLU A 191 -3.22 19.80 8.43
CA GLU A 191 -4.45 20.39 8.97
C GLU A 191 -5.52 19.33 9.30
N GLY A 192 -5.33 18.53 10.35
CA GLY A 192 -6.35 17.59 10.84
C GLY A 192 -6.18 17.36 12.33
N THR A 193 -7.28 17.13 13.05
CA THR A 193 -7.24 16.91 14.50
C THR A 193 -7.88 15.57 14.82
N ILE A 194 -7.10 14.50 14.66
CA ILE A 194 -7.54 13.19 15.12
C ILE A 194 -7.32 13.11 16.63
N ASP A 195 -8.37 12.77 17.36
CA ASP A 195 -8.34 12.61 18.82
C ASP A 195 -7.47 11.43 19.27
N ASP A 196 -7.30 10.42 18.40
CA ASP A 196 -6.38 9.31 18.62
C ASP A 196 -4.94 9.64 18.15
N SER A 197 -4.02 9.73 19.11
CA SER A 197 -2.61 10.03 18.86
C SER A 197 -1.83 8.92 18.15
N THR A 198 -2.43 7.78 17.85
CA THR A 198 -1.80 6.71 17.06
C THR A 198 -2.10 6.81 15.56
N VAL A 199 -3.20 7.48 15.18
CA VAL A 199 -3.65 7.62 13.79
C VAL A 199 -3.06 8.87 13.14
N VAL A 200 -2.41 8.71 11.99
CA VAL A 200 -1.89 9.82 11.18
C VAL A 200 -3.07 10.54 10.53
N PRO A 201 -3.22 11.88 10.68
CA PRO A 201 -4.29 12.63 10.02
C PRO A 201 -4.11 12.73 8.52
N ARG A 202 -5.22 12.78 7.77
CA ARG A 202 -5.25 12.88 6.29
C ARG A 202 -4.36 11.81 5.64
N HIS A 203 -4.54 10.56 6.05
CA HIS A 203 -3.68 9.46 5.65
C HIS A 203 -4.50 8.22 5.30
N GLU A 204 -4.08 7.51 4.25
CA GLU A 204 -4.70 6.26 3.81
C GLU A 204 -4.03 5.05 4.47
N TYR A 205 -4.84 4.06 4.85
CA TYR A 205 -4.42 2.81 5.45
C TYR A 205 -4.99 1.63 4.66
N ASN A 206 -4.23 0.54 4.54
CA ASN A 206 -4.77 -0.73 4.05
C ASN A 206 -5.61 -1.40 5.15
N VAL A 207 -6.72 -2.03 4.81
CA VAL A 207 -7.46 -2.88 5.74
C VAL A 207 -6.96 -4.32 5.63
N ALA A 208 -6.17 -4.76 6.60
CA ALA A 208 -5.61 -6.11 6.62
C ALA A 208 -6.60 -7.16 7.14
N GLY A 209 -7.60 -6.75 7.92
CA GLY A 209 -8.66 -7.65 8.38
C GLY A 209 -9.30 -7.20 9.68
N PHE A 210 -9.73 -8.17 10.48
CA PHE A 210 -10.41 -7.95 11.75
C PHE A 210 -9.90 -8.90 12.83
N VAL A 211 -9.87 -8.42 14.07
CA VAL A 211 -9.59 -9.21 15.28
C VAL A 211 -10.89 -9.33 16.08
N PRO A 212 -11.47 -10.53 16.21
CA PRO A 212 -12.70 -10.74 16.96
C PRO A 212 -12.59 -10.39 18.44
N ALA A 213 -13.73 -10.03 19.05
CA ALA A 213 -13.84 -9.77 20.47
C ALA A 213 -13.31 -10.94 21.32
N GLY A 214 -12.43 -10.64 22.26
CA GLY A 214 -11.79 -11.61 23.16
C GLY A 214 -10.54 -12.28 22.61
N GLU A 215 -10.20 -12.08 21.33
CA GLU A 215 -8.94 -12.53 20.75
C GLU A 215 -7.82 -11.51 20.99
N GLU A 216 -6.60 -12.01 21.15
CA GLU A 216 -5.40 -11.19 21.30
C GLU A 216 -4.95 -10.71 19.92
N ALA A 217 -4.80 -9.39 19.76
CA ALA A 217 -4.22 -8.82 18.56
C ALA A 217 -2.68 -9.01 18.57
N PRO A 218 -2.01 -8.95 17.40
CA PRO A 218 -0.55 -9.05 17.32
C PRO A 218 0.24 -8.06 18.19
N ASP A 219 -0.34 -6.92 18.57
CA ASP A 219 0.26 -5.96 19.53
C ASP A 219 0.10 -6.40 21.01
N GLY A 220 -0.48 -7.56 21.26
CA GLY A 220 -0.76 -8.13 22.58
C GLY A 220 -2.03 -7.58 23.25
N SER A 221 -2.78 -6.69 22.58
CA SER A 221 -3.98 -6.10 23.14
C SER A 221 -5.20 -7.02 23.00
N VAL A 222 -6.07 -7.05 24.03
CA VAL A 222 -7.33 -7.80 24.03
C VAL A 222 -8.48 -6.82 24.26
N SER A 223 -9.54 -6.93 23.45
CA SER A 223 -10.74 -6.10 23.55
C SER A 223 -11.99 -6.96 23.77
N THR A 224 -13.02 -6.39 24.40
CA THR A 224 -14.36 -7.01 24.49
C THR A 224 -15.23 -6.76 23.26
N GLU A 225 -14.73 -5.99 22.30
CA GLU A 225 -15.39 -5.62 21.06
C GLU A 225 -14.49 -6.06 19.89
N ASP A 226 -15.10 -6.34 18.74
CA ASP A 226 -14.38 -6.60 17.50
C ASP A 226 -13.54 -5.37 17.13
N ARG A 227 -12.40 -5.61 16.48
CA ARG A 227 -11.47 -4.57 16.05
C ARG A 227 -11.12 -4.73 14.58
N ILE A 228 -11.01 -3.61 13.87
CA ILE A 228 -10.41 -3.57 12.55
C ILE A 228 -8.89 -3.54 12.69
N HIS A 229 -8.19 -4.29 11.83
CA HIS A 229 -6.73 -4.24 11.69
C HIS A 229 -6.39 -3.40 10.46
N LEU A 230 -5.74 -2.27 10.70
CA LEU A 230 -5.27 -1.36 9.66
C LEU A 230 -3.75 -1.35 9.61
N GLU A 231 -3.20 -1.39 8.40
CA GLU A 231 -1.76 -1.26 8.16
C GLU A 231 -1.45 0.12 7.59
N ASN A 232 -0.49 0.77 8.20
CA ASN A 232 0.03 2.07 7.82
C ASN A 232 1.08 1.90 6.70
N PRO A 233 0.91 2.57 5.54
CA PRO A 233 1.91 2.53 4.47
C PRO A 233 3.31 3.01 4.87
N TRP A 234 3.48 3.69 6.01
CA TRP A 234 4.81 4.00 6.58
C TRP A 234 5.63 2.74 6.90
N GLY A 235 4.98 1.58 6.93
CA GLY A 235 5.57 0.28 7.21
C GLY A 235 5.25 -0.19 8.63
N PRO A 236 5.60 -1.44 8.96
CA PRO A 236 5.19 -2.09 10.20
C PRO A 236 5.80 -1.48 11.46
N ASP A 237 6.92 -0.77 11.34
CA ASP A 237 7.53 -0.05 12.47
C ASP A 237 6.89 1.34 12.68
N GLY A 238 6.01 1.76 11.78
CA GLY A 238 5.38 3.08 11.81
C GLY A 238 6.38 4.22 11.64
N GLY A 239 6.13 5.35 12.31
CA GLY A 239 6.98 6.53 12.18
C GLY A 239 6.66 7.61 13.20
N THR A 240 7.42 8.71 13.16
CA THR A 240 7.18 9.87 14.04
C THR A 240 6.63 11.04 13.23
N TYR A 241 5.51 11.59 13.70
CA TYR A 241 4.90 12.79 13.14
C TYR A 241 4.57 13.80 14.24
N ASP A 242 5.04 15.04 14.05
CA ASP A 242 4.92 16.14 15.02
C ASP A 242 5.37 15.78 16.46
N GLY A 243 6.44 14.97 16.54
CA GLY A 243 6.99 14.50 17.83
C GLY A 243 6.15 13.41 18.51
N VAL A 244 5.13 12.88 17.83
CA VAL A 244 4.29 11.77 18.29
C VAL A 244 4.62 10.53 17.47
N GLU A 245 4.87 9.42 18.15
CA GLU A 245 5.05 8.11 17.53
C GLU A 245 3.69 7.58 17.03
N ARG A 246 3.66 7.09 15.80
CA ARG A 246 2.49 6.57 15.10
C ARG A 246 2.78 5.13 14.69
N SER A 247 1.86 4.23 15.02
CA SER A 247 2.06 2.80 14.80
C SER A 247 2.01 2.41 13.33
N GLY A 248 2.71 1.33 12.98
CA GLY A 248 2.60 0.66 11.69
C GLY A 248 1.31 -0.16 11.56
N ASP A 249 0.82 -0.70 12.68
CA ASP A 249 -0.42 -1.46 12.77
C ASP A 249 -1.37 -0.78 13.77
N LEU A 250 -2.66 -0.72 13.44
CA LEU A 250 -3.71 -0.21 14.31
C LEU A 250 -4.80 -1.26 14.52
N TYR A 251 -5.23 -1.43 15.76
CA TYR A 251 -6.33 -2.32 16.16
C TYR A 251 -7.42 -1.50 16.86
N LEU A 252 -8.42 -1.07 16.10
CA LEU A 252 -9.42 -0.10 16.57
C LEU A 252 -10.79 -0.74 16.69
N THR A 253 -11.54 -0.46 17.76
CA THR A 253 -12.97 -0.81 17.79
C THR A 253 -13.74 0.01 16.75
N GLU A 254 -14.97 -0.41 16.43
CA GLU A 254 -15.77 0.32 15.42
C GLU A 254 -16.01 1.78 15.82
N THR A 255 -16.16 2.07 17.11
CA THR A 255 -16.29 3.46 17.60
C THR A 255 -15.00 4.24 17.35
N GLN A 256 -13.83 3.70 17.73
CA GLN A 256 -12.54 4.38 17.53
C GLN A 256 -12.22 4.60 16.05
N TYR A 257 -12.55 3.61 15.20
CA TYR A 257 -12.46 3.72 13.75
C TYR A 257 -13.36 4.84 13.22
N LYS A 258 -14.65 4.86 13.59
CA LYS A 258 -15.58 5.92 13.17
C LYS A 258 -15.28 7.27 13.77
N ASP A 259 -14.52 7.36 14.86
CA ASP A 259 -14.06 8.66 15.37
C ASP A 259 -12.95 9.24 14.47
N SER A 260 -12.16 8.40 13.79
CA SER A 260 -10.94 8.83 13.09
C SER A 260 -11.00 8.74 11.56
N PHE A 261 -11.86 7.89 10.98
CA PHE A 261 -11.89 7.57 9.54
C PHE A 261 -13.18 8.03 8.87
N ARG A 262 -13.07 8.52 7.63
CA ARG A 262 -14.18 9.18 6.93
C ARG A 262 -14.44 8.66 5.52
N ASN A 263 -13.48 7.98 4.90
CA ASN A 263 -13.65 7.44 3.55
C ASN A 263 -13.19 5.99 3.51
N VAL A 264 -13.87 5.21 2.68
CA VAL A 264 -13.54 3.81 2.38
C VAL A 264 -13.41 3.70 0.87
N SER A 265 -12.29 3.17 0.41
CA SER A 265 -12.07 2.83 -0.99
C SER A 265 -11.99 1.32 -1.14
N SER A 266 -12.54 0.79 -2.23
CA SER A 266 -12.50 -0.66 -2.50
C SER A 266 -12.51 -0.93 -3.99
N VAL A 267 -11.99 -2.09 -4.38
CA VAL A 267 -12.11 -2.60 -5.74
C VAL A 267 -12.42 -4.08 -5.70
N GLU A 268 -13.27 -4.55 -6.61
CA GLU A 268 -13.50 -5.99 -6.75
C GLU A 268 -12.29 -6.65 -7.41
N MET A 269 -11.84 -7.76 -6.84
CA MET A 269 -10.70 -8.52 -7.34
C MET A 269 -10.91 -10.00 -7.01
N GLU A 270 -10.93 -10.86 -8.04
CA GLU A 270 -10.88 -12.29 -7.82
C GLU A 270 -9.55 -12.64 -7.14
N GLY A 271 -9.59 -13.46 -6.09
CA GLY A 271 -8.41 -13.97 -5.41
C GLY A 271 -8.19 -15.45 -5.68
#